data_AF-A0A7C3VUE9-F1
#
_entry.id   AF-A0A7C3VUE9-F1
#
_cell.length_a   1.000
_cell.length_b   1.000
_cell.length_c   1.000
_cell.angle_alpha   90.00
_cell.angle_beta   90.00
_cell.angle_gamma   90.00
#
_symmetry.space_group_name_H-M   'P 1'
#
loop_
_entity.id
_entity.type
_entity.pdbx_description
1 polymer ?
#
loop_
_entity_poly.entity_id
_entity_poly.type
_entity_poly.pdbx_seq_one_letter_code
_entity_poly.pdbx_strand_id
1 'polypeptide(L)'
;MTSKHTTSSTPPNNRPADSRRTTFNGDLQEWSRLVLAQDAPDPLARLLALTKHVPAPELALILCGGVIANGGTWYAHAPGDHWPASHLVKFSLFGVSGTGPTLAEAAADWRKAARRMTRERVAS
;
A
#
# COMPACT_ATOMS: atom_id res chain seq x y z
N MET A 1 47.77 23.09 39.71
CA MET A 1 47.77 21.78 39.02
C MET A 1 46.30 21.35 38.90
N THR A 2 45.61 21.68 37.80
CA THR A 2 45.36 20.84 36.60
C THR A 2 44.63 19.53 36.98
N SER A 3 43.47 19.12 36.45
CA SER A 3 42.71 19.52 35.26
C SER A 3 41.25 19.07 35.40
N LYS A 4 40.39 19.74 34.63
CA LYS A 4 38.99 19.46 34.33
C LYS A 4 38.83 18.09 33.64
N HIS A 5 37.73 17.38 33.88
CA HIS A 5 37.07 16.59 32.84
C HIS A 5 35.56 16.51 33.11
N THR A 6 34.84 17.47 32.55
CA THR A 6 33.39 17.41 32.34
C THR A 6 33.18 16.66 31.03
N THR A 7 32.83 15.38 31.08
CA THR A 7 32.36 14.66 29.88
C THR A 7 30.92 15.05 29.61
N SER A 8 30.75 16.01 28.70
CA SER A 8 29.50 16.27 28.01
C SER A 8 29.21 15.08 27.09
N SER A 9 28.36 14.16 27.56
CA SER A 9 27.76 13.13 26.71
C SER A 9 26.69 13.79 25.84
N THR A 10 27.07 14.20 24.63
CA THR A 10 26.10 14.52 23.59
C THR A 10 25.26 13.27 23.31
N PRO A 11 23.91 13.30 23.44
CA PRO A 11 23.10 12.15 23.05
C PRO A 11 23.21 11.94 21.53
N PRO A 12 23.09 10.68 21.05
CA PRO A 12 23.16 10.38 19.63
C PRO A 12 22.09 11.16 18.86
N ASN A 13 22.50 11.65 17.70
CA ASN A 13 21.72 12.38 16.72
C ASN A 13 20.46 11.59 16.33
N ASN A 14 19.37 11.74 17.09
CA ASN A 14 18.02 11.35 16.68
C ASN A 14 17.58 12.28 15.56
N ARG A 15 18.13 12.10 14.34
CA ARG A 15 17.42 12.53 13.14
C ARG A 15 16.07 11.82 13.19
N PRO A 16 14.93 12.54 13.20
CA PRO A 16 13.64 11.89 13.07
C PRO A 16 13.60 11.28 11.67
N ALA A 17 13.89 9.99 11.58
CA ALA A 17 13.56 9.22 10.40
C ALA A 17 12.03 9.31 10.24
N ASP A 18 11.63 9.87 9.10
CA ASP A 18 10.36 9.56 8.44
C ASP A 18 9.03 9.93 9.10
N SER A 19 8.97 10.89 10.05
CA SER A 19 7.66 11.38 10.53
C SER A 19 6.75 11.89 9.39
N ARG A 20 7.34 12.49 8.34
CA ARG A 20 6.64 12.97 7.13
C ARG A 20 6.16 11.84 6.21
N ARG A 21 6.89 10.73 6.15
CA ARG A 21 6.53 9.59 5.28
C ARG A 21 5.43 8.75 5.93
N THR A 22 5.45 8.63 7.25
CA THR A 22 4.38 7.97 8.01
C THR A 22 3.07 8.74 7.94
N THR A 23 3.10 10.08 8.02
CA THR A 23 1.91 10.92 7.83
C THR A 23 1.40 10.85 6.39
N PHE A 24 2.27 11.04 5.40
CA PHE A 24 1.88 10.94 3.98
C PHE A 24 1.25 9.59 3.62
N ASN A 25 1.77 8.48 4.16
CA ASN A 25 1.22 7.16 3.93
C ASN A 25 -0.17 6.97 4.57
N GLY A 26 -0.37 7.51 5.77
CA GLY A 26 -1.68 7.50 6.44
C GLY A 26 -2.70 8.38 5.74
N ASP A 27 -2.29 9.59 5.32
CA ASP A 27 -3.14 10.54 4.60
C ASP A 27 -3.62 9.96 3.26
N LEU A 28 -2.75 9.25 2.54
CA LEU A 28 -3.09 8.64 1.25
C LEU A 28 -4.07 7.46 1.42
N GLN A 29 -3.88 6.64 2.45
CA GLN A 29 -4.78 5.54 2.76
C GLN A 29 -6.16 6.08 3.16
N GLU A 30 -6.23 7.08 4.03
CA GLU A 30 -7.49 7.69 4.46
C GLU A 30 -8.19 8.42 3.32
N TRP A 31 -7.45 9.17 2.49
CA TRP A 31 -7.99 9.77 1.28
C TRP A 31 -8.61 8.72 0.36
N SER A 32 -7.91 7.60 0.12
CA SER A 32 -8.42 6.53 -0.74
C SER A 32 -9.69 5.88 -0.17
N ARG A 33 -9.76 5.72 1.15
CA ARG A 33 -10.95 5.20 1.84
C ARG A 33 -12.16 6.08 1.57
N LEU A 34 -12.00 7.41 1.68
CA LEU A 34 -13.07 8.38 1.45
C LEU A 34 -13.49 8.47 -0.02
N VAL A 35 -12.53 8.52 -0.95
CA VAL A 35 -12.83 8.65 -2.38
C VAL A 35 -13.46 7.39 -2.96
N LEU A 36 -13.09 6.21 -2.45
CA LEU A 36 -13.60 4.92 -2.91
C LEU A 36 -14.85 4.45 -2.16
N ALA A 37 -15.24 5.11 -1.06
CA ALA A 37 -16.53 4.89 -0.42
C ALA A 37 -17.69 5.58 -1.17
N GLN A 38 -17.38 6.46 -2.12
CA GLN A 38 -18.38 7.10 -2.97
C GLN A 38 -18.95 6.09 -3.97
N ASP A 39 -20.27 6.06 -4.09
CA ASP A 39 -20.93 5.21 -5.06
C ASP A 39 -20.52 5.60 -6.49
N ALA A 40 -20.12 4.60 -7.27
CA ALA A 40 -19.65 4.77 -8.64
C ALA A 40 -20.18 3.62 -9.49
N PRO A 41 -20.70 3.89 -10.70
CA PRO A 41 -21.23 2.84 -11.57
C PRO A 41 -20.19 1.75 -11.92
N ASP A 42 -18.91 2.13 -12.00
CA ASP A 42 -17.79 1.19 -12.14
C ASP A 42 -16.63 1.62 -11.21
N PRO A 43 -16.59 1.11 -9.97
CA PRO A 43 -15.58 1.49 -8.99
C PRO A 43 -14.17 0.99 -9.37
N LEU A 44 -14.09 -0.11 -10.12
CA LEU A 44 -12.82 -0.66 -10.61
C LEU A 44 -12.21 0.25 -11.70
N ALA A 45 -13.01 0.65 -12.69
CA ALA A 45 -12.55 1.56 -13.74
C ALA A 45 -12.16 2.92 -13.17
N ARG A 46 -12.94 3.46 -12.22
CA ARG A 46 -12.61 4.70 -11.52
C ARG A 46 -11.27 4.60 -10.78
N LEU A 47 -11.08 3.53 -10.02
CA LEU A 47 -9.82 3.30 -9.29
C LEU A 47 -8.61 3.19 -10.25
N LEU A 48 -8.76 2.47 -11.37
CA LEU A 48 -7.71 2.36 -12.37
C LEU A 48 -7.36 3.70 -13.03
N ALA A 49 -8.37 4.54 -13.31
CA ALA A 49 -8.17 5.86 -13.87
C ALA A 49 -7.39 6.76 -12.91
N LEU A 50 -7.80 6.80 -11.63
CA LEU A 50 -7.14 7.60 -10.59
C LEU A 50 -5.72 7.14 -10.29
N THR A 51 -5.45 5.84 -10.42
CA THR A 51 -4.15 5.25 -10.05
C THR A 51 -3.23 4.95 -11.23
N LYS A 52 -3.57 5.40 -12.45
CA LYS A 52 -2.85 5.05 -13.68
C LYS A 52 -1.34 5.32 -13.62
N HIS A 53 -0.96 6.43 -12.98
CA HIS A 53 0.42 6.92 -12.87
C HIS A 53 1.01 6.77 -11.47
N VAL A 54 0.27 6.17 -10.53
CA VAL A 54 0.72 6.01 -9.16
C VAL A 54 1.79 4.92 -9.10
N PRO A 55 2.96 5.14 -8.48
CA PRO A 55 3.96 4.09 -8.35
C PRO A 55 3.46 2.93 -7.47
N ALA A 56 4.12 1.78 -7.55
CA ALA A 56 3.64 0.56 -6.92
C ALA A 56 3.54 0.63 -5.37
N PRO A 57 4.49 1.27 -4.65
CA PRO A 57 4.38 1.44 -3.20
C PRO A 57 3.16 2.27 -2.78
N GLU A 58 2.93 3.42 -3.42
CA GLU A 58 1.78 4.28 -3.13
C GLU A 58 0.46 3.62 -3.56
N LEU A 59 0.48 2.83 -4.64
CA LEU A 59 -0.69 2.05 -5.04
C LEU A 59 -1.09 1.06 -3.96
N ALA A 60 -0.13 0.39 -3.32
CA ALA A 60 -0.45 -0.55 -2.25
C ALA A 60 -1.20 0.12 -1.09
N LEU A 61 -0.83 1.35 -0.73
CA LEU A 61 -1.52 2.12 0.31
C LEU A 61 -2.96 2.48 -0.10
N ILE A 62 -3.15 2.89 -1.36
CA ILE A 62 -4.48 3.16 -1.92
C ILE A 62 -5.34 1.89 -1.94
N LEU A 63 -4.76 0.73 -2.30
CA LEU A 63 -5.48 -0.55 -2.28
C LEU A 63 -5.88 -0.96 -0.85
N CYS A 64 -5.00 -0.75 0.14
CA CYS A 64 -5.35 -0.99 1.54
C CYS A 64 -6.56 -0.15 1.99
N GLY A 65 -6.61 1.15 1.64
CA GLY A 65 -7.76 2.00 1.97
C GLY A 65 -9.02 1.62 1.20
N GLY A 66 -8.89 1.21 -0.07
CA GLY A 66 -9.99 0.68 -0.87
C GLY A 66 -10.58 -0.61 -0.30
N VAL A 67 -9.73 -1.52 0.18
CA VAL A 67 -10.14 -2.76 0.87
C VAL A 67 -10.96 -2.45 2.12
N ILE A 68 -10.51 -1.51 2.95
CA ILE A 68 -11.22 -1.09 4.17
C ILE A 68 -12.59 -0.49 3.82
N ALA A 69 -12.68 0.34 2.78
CA ALA A 69 -13.91 1.01 2.40
C ALA A 69 -14.96 0.09 1.75
N ASN A 70 -14.52 -0.91 0.98
CA ASN A 70 -15.39 -1.68 0.07
C ASN A 70 -15.47 -3.19 0.38
N GLY A 71 -14.89 -3.65 1.48
CA GLY A 71 -14.99 -5.06 1.90
C GLY A 71 -14.10 -6.03 1.11
N GLY A 72 -12.91 -5.58 0.72
CA GLY A 72 -11.89 -6.46 0.11
C GLY A 72 -11.11 -7.27 1.16
N THR A 73 -10.06 -7.97 0.72
CA THR A 73 -9.10 -8.61 1.62
C THR A 73 -7.66 -8.29 1.24
N TRP A 74 -6.82 -8.08 2.24
CA TRP A 74 -5.37 -8.07 2.06
C TRP A 74 -4.68 -8.78 3.22
N TYR A 75 -3.61 -9.51 2.91
CA TYR A 75 -2.80 -10.23 3.88
C TYR A 75 -1.33 -9.93 3.61
N ALA A 76 -0.58 -9.61 4.66
CA ALA A 76 0.87 -9.53 4.64
C ALA A 76 1.40 -10.44 5.74
N HIS A 77 2.11 -11.52 5.37
CA HIS A 77 2.69 -12.42 6.36
C HIS A 77 3.81 -11.73 7.15
N ALA A 78 3.84 -11.96 8.46
CA ALA A 78 4.96 -11.52 9.29
C ALA A 78 6.21 -12.35 8.94
N PRO A 79 7.43 -11.75 8.99
CA PRO A 79 8.64 -12.52 8.80
C PRO A 79 8.74 -13.59 9.89
N GLY A 80 8.67 -14.86 9.50
CA GLY A 80 8.77 -16.00 10.42
C GLY A 80 7.61 -16.99 10.37
N ASP A 81 6.47 -16.67 9.73
CA ASP A 81 5.38 -17.62 9.58
C ASP A 81 5.69 -18.69 8.53
N HIS A 82 5.63 -19.97 8.92
CA HIS A 82 5.99 -21.12 8.10
C HIS A 82 4.83 -21.51 7.17
N TRP A 83 4.36 -20.60 6.32
CA TRP A 83 3.38 -20.95 5.29
C TRP A 83 4.11 -21.31 3.99
N PRO A 84 3.77 -22.41 3.30
CA PRO A 84 4.27 -22.70 1.94
C PRO A 84 3.59 -21.79 0.90
N ALA A 85 3.49 -20.49 1.18
CA ALA A 85 2.79 -19.57 0.30
C ALA A 85 3.72 -19.17 -0.85
N SER A 86 3.28 -19.39 -2.09
CA SER A 86 3.94 -18.92 -3.32
C SER A 86 4.03 -17.38 -3.42
N HIS A 87 3.44 -16.67 -2.46
CA HIS A 87 3.39 -15.21 -2.34
C HIS A 87 3.23 -14.83 -0.86
N LEU A 88 3.92 -13.78 -0.41
CA LEU A 88 3.85 -13.29 0.97
C LEU A 88 2.74 -12.26 1.19
N VAL A 89 2.24 -11.70 0.08
CA VAL A 89 1.22 -10.66 0.07
C VAL A 89 0.18 -10.93 -0.99
N LYS A 90 -1.10 -10.72 -0.66
CA LYS A 90 -2.22 -10.77 -1.58
C LYS A 90 -3.14 -9.57 -1.38
N PHE A 91 -3.59 -8.96 -2.47
CA PHE A 91 -4.71 -8.03 -2.52
C PHE A 91 -5.90 -8.66 -3.24
N SER A 92 -7.11 -8.47 -2.73
CA SER A 92 -8.37 -8.81 -3.40
C SER A 92 -9.36 -7.67 -3.24
N LEU A 93 -9.73 -7.03 -4.35
CA LEU A 93 -10.63 -5.87 -4.39
C LEU A 93 -11.38 -5.82 -5.73
N PHE A 94 -12.68 -5.53 -5.70
CA PHE A 94 -13.56 -5.43 -6.88
C PHE A 94 -13.51 -6.65 -7.82
N GLY A 95 -13.38 -7.85 -7.25
CA GLY A 95 -13.28 -9.11 -8.01
C GLY A 95 -11.92 -9.34 -8.68
N VAL A 96 -10.93 -8.47 -8.43
CA VAL A 96 -9.56 -8.62 -8.93
C VAL A 96 -8.64 -9.00 -7.78
N SER A 97 -7.76 -9.98 -8.04
CA SER A 97 -6.69 -10.34 -7.12
C SER A 97 -5.32 -10.01 -7.71
N GLY A 98 -4.37 -9.70 -6.84
CA GLY A 98 -2.95 -9.62 -7.18
C GLY A 98 -2.08 -10.14 -6.05
N THR A 99 -0.95 -10.75 -6.38
CA THR A 99 -0.06 -11.41 -5.42
C THR A 99 1.41 -11.04 -5.63
N GLY A 100 2.20 -11.12 -4.57
CA GLY A 100 3.64 -10.86 -4.65
C GLY A 100 4.36 -11.10 -3.32
N PRO A 101 5.70 -11.10 -3.33
CA PRO A 101 6.52 -11.17 -2.11
C PRO A 101 6.48 -9.86 -1.30
N THR A 102 6.10 -8.74 -1.91
CA THR A 102 5.98 -7.43 -1.27
C THR A 102 4.62 -6.78 -1.57
N LEU A 103 4.21 -5.80 -0.75
CA LEU A 103 3.02 -4.99 -0.99
C LEU A 103 3.05 -4.31 -2.36
N ALA A 104 4.20 -3.75 -2.74
CA ALA A 104 4.36 -3.09 -4.03
C ALA A 104 4.20 -4.08 -5.20
N GLU A 105 4.77 -5.28 -5.09
CA GLU A 105 4.66 -6.29 -6.14
C GLU A 105 3.23 -6.84 -6.25
N ALA A 106 2.57 -7.14 -5.12
CA ALA A 106 1.17 -7.56 -5.11
C ALA A 106 0.25 -6.48 -5.69
N ALA A 107 0.50 -5.20 -5.41
CA ALA A 107 -0.24 -4.08 -5.97
C ALA A 107 -0.01 -3.95 -7.49
N ALA A 108 1.24 -4.07 -7.95
CA ALA A 108 1.57 -4.04 -9.36
C ALA A 108 0.92 -5.19 -10.13
N ASP A 109 0.90 -6.39 -9.55
CA ASP A 109 0.20 -7.55 -10.10
C ASP A 109 -1.32 -7.34 -10.16
N TRP A 110 -1.92 -6.84 -9.07
CA TRP A 110 -3.34 -6.50 -9.02
C TRP A 110 -3.72 -5.52 -10.14
N ARG A 111 -2.90 -4.49 -10.37
CA ARG A 111 -3.13 -3.51 -11.45
C ARG A 111 -3.06 -4.17 -12.83
N LYS A 112 -2.14 -5.10 -13.06
CA LYS A 112 -2.05 -5.83 -14.34
C LYS A 112 -3.31 -6.68 -14.56
N ALA A 113 -3.76 -7.40 -13.53
CA ALA A 113 -4.98 -8.20 -13.57
C ALA A 113 -6.23 -7.35 -13.80
N ALA A 114 -6.36 -6.23 -13.09
CA ALA A 114 -7.46 -5.27 -13.24
C ALA A 114 -7.55 -4.72 -14.68
N ARG A 115 -6.40 -4.30 -15.25
CA ARG A 115 -6.35 -3.84 -16.64
C ARG A 115 -6.70 -4.91 -17.66
N ARG A 116 -6.41 -6.19 -17.37
CA ARG A 116 -6.82 -7.31 -18.23
C ARG A 116 -8.34 -7.48 -18.17
N MET A 117 -8.90 -7.56 -16.97
CA MET A 117 -10.34 -7.71 -16.75
C MET A 117 -11.16 -6.58 -17.41
N THR A 118 -10.73 -5.31 -17.27
CA THR A 118 -11.44 -4.19 -17.91
C THR A 118 -11.40 -4.28 -19.43
N ARG A 119 -10.29 -4.74 -20.02
CA ARG A 119 -10.20 -4.91 -21.48
C ARG A 119 -11.10 -6.04 -21.99
N GLU A 120 -11.17 -7.15 -21.26
CA GLU A 120 -12.05 -8.28 -21.60
C GLU A 120 -13.54 -7.88 -21.53
N ARG A 121 -13.93 -7.05 -20.54
CA ARG A 121 -15.31 -6.53 -20.42
C ARG A 121 -15.74 -5.63 -21.58
N VAL A 122 -14.81 -4.87 -22.18
CA VAL A 122 -15.12 -3.97 -23.31
C VAL A 122 -15.19 -4.74 -24.64
N ALA A 123 -14.52 -5.88 -24.72
CA ALA A 123 -14.49 -6.72 -25.93
C ALA A 123 -15.64 -7.74 -26.03
N SER A 124 -16.44 -7.88 -24.97
CA SER A 124 -17.57 -8.81 -24.87
C SER A 124 -18.89 -8.08 -25.10
#